data_AF-A0A2G6DP72-F1
#
_entry.id   AF-A0A2G6DP72-F1
#
_cell.length_a   1.000
_cell.length_b   1.000
_cell.length_c   1.000
_cell.angle_alpha   90.00
_cell.angle_beta   90.00
_cell.angle_gamma   90.00
#
_symmetry.space_group_name_H-M   'P 1'
#
loop_
_entity.id
_entity.type
_entity.pdbx_description
1 polymer ?
#
loop_
_entity_poly.entity_id
_entity_poly.type
_entity_poly.pdbx_seq_one_letter_code
_entity_poly.pdbx_strand_id
1 'polypeptide(L)' 'ELANQSPTNDYIPRPDFRPLTKFEERGKNLGHGVWDLYFIRK' A
#
# COMPACT_ATOMS: atom_id res chain seq x y z
N GLU A 1 -20.60 4.27 3.41
CA GLU A 1 -19.44 4.54 4.28
C GLU A 1 -18.23 3.76 3.75
N LEU A 2 -16.99 4.19 4.06
CA LEU A 2 -15.76 3.46 3.70
C LEU A 2 -15.12 2.86 4.97
N ALA A 3 -14.68 1.61 4.91
CA ALA A 3 -14.00 0.91 6.01
C ALA A 3 -12.53 0.65 5.66
N ASN A 4 -11.60 1.16 6.47
CA ASN A 4 -10.16 0.89 6.34
C ASN A 4 -9.88 -0.60 6.59
N GLN A 5 -9.02 -1.20 5.77
CA GLN A 5 -8.62 -2.60 5.88
C GLN A 5 -7.26 -2.79 6.59
N SER A 6 -6.59 -1.73 7.05
CA SER A 6 -5.43 -1.85 7.93
C SER A 6 -5.87 -2.30 9.35
N PRO A 7 -5.26 -3.37 9.92
CA PRO A 7 -5.50 -3.80 11.30
C PRO A 7 -5.12 -2.74 12.34
N THR A 8 -4.15 -1.90 12.01
CA THR A 8 -3.54 -0.88 12.87
C THR A 8 -3.98 0.54 12.52
N ASN A 9 -4.95 0.70 11.61
CA ASN A 9 -5.43 1.99 11.11
C ASN A 9 -4.36 2.88 10.44
N ASP A 10 -3.32 2.28 9.89
CA ASP A 10 -2.25 2.94 9.15
C ASP A 10 -2.28 2.56 7.65
N TYR A 11 -1.47 1.60 7.25
CA TYR A 11 -1.31 1.09 5.89
C TYR A 11 -1.37 -0.43 5.91
N ILE A 12 -1.66 -1.03 4.75
CA ILE A 12 -1.60 -2.47 4.59
C ILE A 12 -0.26 -2.87 3.96
N PRO A 13 0.17 -4.13 4.18
CA PRO A 13 1.18 -4.73 3.31
C PRO A 13 0.72 -4.69 1.86
N ARG A 14 1.68 -4.58 0.95
CA ARG A 14 1.42 -4.64 -0.49
C ARG A 14 0.63 -5.92 -0.83
N PRO A 15 -0.56 -5.81 -1.47
CA PRO A 15 -1.32 -6.97 -1.91
C PRO A 15 -0.66 -7.68 -3.10
N ASP A 16 -0.82 -9.01 -3.18
CA ASP A 16 -0.24 -9.82 -4.26
C ASP A 16 -0.79 -9.48 -5.65
N PHE A 17 -2.03 -9.01 -5.73
CA PHE A 17 -2.64 -8.60 -6.99
C PHE A 17 -2.13 -7.25 -7.50
N ARG A 18 -1.41 -6.47 -6.68
CA ARG A 18 -0.90 -5.16 -7.09
C ARG A 18 0.42 -5.33 -7.84
N PRO A 19 0.53 -4.93 -9.12
CA PRO A 19 1.77 -4.99 -9.87
C PRO A 19 2.82 -3.99 -9.36
N LEU A 20 4.10 -4.28 -9.66
CA LEU A 20 5.22 -3.43 -9.22
C LEU A 20 5.27 -2.17 -10.07
N THR A 21 5.50 -1.05 -9.42
CA THR A 21 5.61 0.24 -10.11
C THR A 21 7.06 0.71 -10.15
N LYS A 22 7.39 1.55 -11.15
CA LYS A 22 8.70 2.19 -11.27
C LYS A 22 9.09 3.04 -10.05
N PHE A 23 8.12 3.50 -9.24
CA PHE A 23 8.37 4.27 -8.03
C PHE A 23 8.92 3.39 -6.90
N GLU A 24 8.45 2.16 -6.79
CA GLU A 24 8.96 1.18 -5.84
C GLU A 24 10.37 0.72 -6.21
N GLU A 25 10.63 0.52 -7.51
CA GLU A 25 11.96 0.22 -8.02
C GLU A 25 12.96 1.36 -7.75
N ARG A 26 12.56 2.60 -8.03
CA ARG A 26 13.38 3.79 -7.73
C ARG A 26 13.57 3.99 -6.23
N GLY A 27 12.52 3.76 -5.44
CA GLY A 27 12.52 3.94 -3.99
C GLY A 27 13.46 2.98 -3.27
N LYS A 28 13.55 1.71 -3.72
CA LYS A 28 14.48 0.73 -3.17
C LYS A 28 15.94 1.21 -3.16
N ASN A 29 16.37 1.91 -4.20
CA ASN A 29 17.75 2.41 -4.31
C ASN A 29 18.05 3.62 -3.42
N LEU A 30 17.01 4.30 -2.91
CA LEU A 30 17.12 5.53 -2.12
C LEU A 30 16.59 5.38 -0.69
N GLY A 31 16.15 4.17 -0.30
CA GLY A 31 15.54 3.92 1.01
C GLY A 31 14.12 4.48 1.17
N HIS A 32 13.41 4.75 0.06
CA HIS A 32 12.03 5.24 0.09
C HIS A 32 11.03 4.08 -0.10
N GLY A 33 9.99 4.05 0.73
CA GLY A 33 8.90 3.09 0.66
C GLY A 33 7.71 3.59 -0.15
N VAL A 34 6.80 2.66 -0.46
CA VAL A 34 5.45 2.94 -0.96
C VAL A 34 4.47 2.30 0.01
N TRP A 35 3.42 3.04 0.38
CA TRP A 35 2.41 2.60 1.33
C TRP A 35 1.08 2.36 0.61
N ASP A 36 0.47 1.22 0.89
CA ASP A 36 -0.82 0.83 0.34
C ASP A 36 -1.93 1.16 1.34
N LEU A 37 -2.96 1.88 0.90
CA LEU A 37 -4.19 2.09 1.65
C LEU A 37 -5.34 1.41 0.91
N TYR A 38 -6.14 0.63 1.63
CA TYR A 38 -7.24 -0.13 1.05
C TYR A 38 -8.51 0.06 1.85
N PHE A 39 -9.57 0.49 1.17
CA PHE A 39 -10.88 0.77 1.76
C PHE A 39 -11.95 0.01 1.01
N ILE A 40 -12.88 -0.59 1.75
CA ILE A 40 -14.05 -1.26 1.20
C ILE A 40 -15.29 -0.41 1.47
N ARG A 41 -16.16 -0.26 0.48
CA ARG A 41 -17.47 0.37 0.66
C ARG A 41 -18.37 -0.59 1.44
N LYS A 42 -18.91 -0.11 2.56
CA LYS A 42 -20.01 -0.80 3.25
C LYS A 42 -21.31 -0.70 2.45
#